data_AF-A0A1G5YIE2-F1
#
_entry.id   AF-A0A1G5YIE2-F1
#
_cell.length_a   1.000
_cell.length_b   1.000
_cell.length_c   1.000
_cell.angle_alpha   90.00
_cell.angle_beta   90.00
_cell.angle_gamma   90.00
#
_symmetry.space_group_name_H-M   'P 1'
#
loop_
_entity.id
_entity.type
_entity.pdbx_description
1 polymer ?
#
loop_
_entity_poly.entity_id
_entity_poly.type
_entity_poly.pdbx_seq_one_letter_code
_entity_poly.pdbx_strand_id
1 'polypeptide(L)'
;MKLNVWKVAFAALLFVSLQSCGGDDPTPTPPKTPEQIATEALTGTGAQTWGIAGGGRVTRRGNNVTDLYSTFELILNSGSSKTYTTRNSNDLFDANGNWAFAGTNFDKITLTGTKPAAAREMSFTQTGTNLKLVFSIPAPGARINGQFAIAGDYVFDLIKK
;
A
#
# COMPACT_ATOMS: atom_id res chain seq x y z
N MET A 1 4.29 -84.08 -2.24
CA MET A 1 4.85 -82.75 -1.91
C MET A 1 3.71 -81.90 -1.35
N LYS A 2 3.75 -81.54 -0.07
CA LYS A 2 2.72 -80.70 0.58
C LYS A 2 3.14 -79.24 0.43
N LEU A 3 2.38 -78.47 -0.36
CA LEU A 3 2.61 -77.04 -0.52
C LEU A 3 2.06 -76.30 0.72
N ASN A 4 2.93 -75.57 1.43
CA ASN A 4 2.57 -74.82 2.63
C ASN A 4 1.85 -73.51 2.28
N VAL A 5 0.51 -73.57 2.25
CA VAL A 5 -0.42 -72.47 1.91
C VAL A 5 -0.27 -71.22 2.79
N TRP A 6 0.33 -71.33 3.98
CA TRP A 6 0.54 -70.20 4.89
C TRP A 6 1.44 -69.11 4.29
N LYS A 7 2.53 -69.47 3.59
CA LYS A 7 3.53 -68.48 3.16
C LYS A 7 3.09 -67.60 1.98
N VAL A 8 2.03 -67.98 1.27
CA VAL A 8 1.54 -67.22 0.11
C VAL A 8 0.63 -66.05 0.52
N ALA A 9 0.03 -66.10 1.71
CA ALA A 9 -0.86 -65.05 2.21
C ALA A 9 -0.15 -63.74 2.58
N PHE A 10 1.17 -63.76 2.83
CA PHE A 10 1.93 -62.56 3.25
C PHE A 10 2.57 -61.78 2.09
N ALA A 11 2.57 -62.33 0.88
CA ALA A 11 3.15 -61.70 -0.31
C ALA A 11 2.13 -60.94 -1.18
N ALA A 12 0.83 -61.06 -0.89
CA ALA A 12 -0.25 -60.46 -1.69
C ALA A 12 -0.75 -59.11 -1.17
N LEU A 13 -0.23 -58.62 -0.04
CA LEU A 13 -0.72 -57.40 0.64
C LEU A 13 0.15 -56.15 0.42
N LEU A 14 1.06 -56.17 -0.56
CA LEU A 14 2.08 -55.14 -0.78
C LEU A 14 1.97 -54.39 -2.13
N PHE A 15 0.87 -54.55 -2.86
CA PHE A 15 0.71 -53.98 -4.21
C PHE A 15 -0.52 -53.08 -4.44
N VAL A 16 -1.19 -52.60 -3.38
CA VAL A 16 -2.43 -51.78 -3.51
C VAL A 16 -2.29 -50.37 -2.92
N SER A 17 -1.12 -49.72 -3.01
CA SER A 17 -0.94 -48.34 -2.52
C SER A 17 -0.45 -47.32 -3.56
N LEU A 18 -0.52 -47.63 -4.86
CA LEU A 18 -0.11 -46.70 -5.94
C LEU A 18 -1.28 -46.04 -6.69
N GLN A 19 -2.45 -45.91 -6.06
CA GLN A 19 -3.60 -45.20 -6.64
C GLN A 19 -4.12 -44.19 -5.60
N SER A 20 -3.48 -43.02 -5.53
CA SER A 20 -4.13 -41.71 -5.32
C SER A 20 -3.09 -40.66 -4.88
N CYS A 21 -2.46 -40.04 -5.88
CA CYS A 21 -2.09 -38.64 -5.84
C CYS A 21 -2.14 -38.12 -7.29
N GLY A 22 -3.33 -38.19 -7.88
CA GLY A 22 -3.74 -37.18 -8.85
C GLY A 22 -4.13 -35.94 -8.04
N GLY A 23 -3.12 -35.24 -7.53
CA GLY A 23 -3.29 -34.01 -6.79
C GLY A 23 -3.15 -32.86 -7.76
N ASP A 24 -4.22 -32.07 -7.90
CA ASP A 24 -4.27 -30.83 -8.65
C ASP A 24 -2.93 -30.09 -8.61
N ASP A 25 -2.25 -30.00 -9.75
CA ASP A 25 -1.22 -28.98 -9.91
C ASP A 25 -1.90 -27.65 -9.57
N PRO A 26 -1.44 -26.91 -8.55
CA PRO A 26 -2.02 -25.61 -8.25
C PRO A 26 -1.83 -24.79 -9.52
N THR A 27 -2.95 -24.46 -10.17
CA THR A 27 -2.95 -23.56 -11.32
C THR A 27 -2.17 -22.32 -10.89
N PRO A 28 -1.05 -21.99 -11.56
CA PRO A 28 -0.22 -20.88 -11.12
C PRO A 28 -1.08 -19.63 -11.12
N THR A 29 -1.22 -19.02 -9.93
CA THR A 29 -1.95 -17.76 -9.82
C THR A 29 -1.28 -16.78 -10.79
N PRO A 30 -2.05 -16.12 -11.68
CA PRO A 30 -1.47 -15.16 -12.61
C PRO A 30 -0.60 -14.15 -11.86
N PRO A 31 0.59 -13.82 -12.37
CA PRO A 31 1.45 -12.82 -11.73
C PRO A 31 0.70 -11.50 -11.64
N LYS A 32 0.83 -10.82 -10.50
CA LYS A 32 0.17 -9.52 -10.28
C LYS A 32 0.67 -8.50 -11.29
N THR A 33 -0.24 -7.69 -11.80
CA THR A 33 0.10 -6.56 -12.67
C THR A 33 0.81 -5.47 -11.85
N PRO A 34 1.57 -4.57 -12.50
CA PRO A 34 2.18 -3.42 -11.82
C PRO A 34 1.16 -2.57 -11.06
N GLU A 35 -0.02 -2.34 -11.64
CA GLU A 35 -1.09 -1.59 -10.97
C GLU A 35 -1.60 -2.32 -9.71
N GLN A 36 -1.73 -3.65 -9.76
CA GLN A 36 -2.15 -4.43 -8.59
C GLN A 36 -1.10 -4.34 -7.47
N ILE A 37 0.19 -4.46 -7.79
CA ILE A 37 1.28 -4.33 -6.82
C ILE A 37 1.27 -2.92 -6.19
N ALA A 38 1.16 -1.89 -7.02
CA ALA A 38 1.10 -0.49 -6.57
C ALA A 38 -0.14 -0.21 -5.70
N THR A 39 -1.28 -0.79 -6.06
CA THR A 39 -2.52 -0.65 -5.29
C THR A 39 -2.37 -1.32 -3.93
N GLU A 40 -1.88 -2.56 -3.89
CA GLU A 40 -1.63 -3.28 -2.64
C GLU A 40 -0.58 -2.60 -1.75
N ALA A 41 0.43 -1.97 -2.34
CA ALA A 41 1.41 -1.18 -1.60
C ALA A 41 0.76 0.00 -0.87
N LEU A 42 -0.28 0.61 -1.44
CA LEU A 42 -0.98 1.75 -0.86
C LEU A 42 -2.13 1.35 0.07
N THR A 43 -2.84 0.26 -0.22
CA THR A 43 -4.12 -0.10 0.43
C THR A 43 -4.14 -1.47 1.09
N GLY A 44 -3.04 -2.23 1.02
CA GLY A 44 -3.01 -3.61 1.50
C GLY A 44 -4.02 -4.47 0.75
N THR A 45 -4.92 -5.13 1.48
CA THR A 45 -5.97 -5.99 0.92
C THR A 45 -7.28 -5.24 0.62
N GLY A 46 -7.31 -3.92 0.81
CA GLY A 46 -8.49 -3.12 0.48
C GLY A 46 -8.47 -1.72 1.07
N ALA A 47 -8.12 -1.58 2.35
CA ALA A 47 -7.92 -0.29 2.99
C ALA A 47 -6.74 -0.34 3.94
N GLN A 48 -5.91 0.70 3.91
CA GLN A 48 -4.76 0.83 4.80
C GLN A 48 -4.69 2.22 5.41
N THR A 49 -4.39 2.25 6.71
CA THR A 49 -4.07 3.49 7.43
C THR A 49 -2.56 3.66 7.53
N TRP A 50 -2.09 4.82 7.14
CA TRP A 50 -0.70 5.27 7.26
C TRP A 50 -0.67 6.49 8.16
N GLY A 51 0.27 6.57 9.09
CA GLY A 51 0.32 7.70 10.03
C GLY A 51 1.70 8.02 10.55
N ILE A 52 1.79 9.11 11.31
CA ILE A 52 3.04 9.55 11.95
C ILE A 52 3.30 8.82 13.27
N ALA A 53 2.24 8.42 13.97
CA ALA A 53 2.35 7.64 15.19
C ALA A 53 3.14 6.34 14.94
N GLY A 54 4.07 6.00 15.84
CA GLY A 54 4.93 4.83 15.70
C GLY A 54 6.29 5.09 15.03
N GLY A 55 6.69 6.35 14.86
CA GLY A 55 8.05 6.72 14.39
C GLY A 55 8.11 7.36 13.00
N GLY A 56 6.97 7.77 12.45
CA GLY A 56 6.93 8.52 11.20
C GLY A 56 7.50 9.93 11.35
N ARG A 57 7.76 10.57 10.21
CA ARG A 57 8.41 11.89 10.14
C ARG A 57 7.84 12.71 8.99
N VAL A 58 7.74 14.02 9.20
CA VAL A 58 7.44 14.98 8.13
C VAL A 58 8.59 15.97 8.00
N THR A 59 9.07 16.17 6.78
CA THR A 59 9.97 17.26 6.47
C THR A 59 9.39 18.18 5.40
N ARG A 60 9.69 19.48 5.52
CA ARG A 60 9.36 20.51 4.55
C ARG A 60 10.61 21.31 4.22
N ARG A 61 11.02 21.31 2.96
CA ARG A 61 12.30 21.89 2.51
C ARG A 61 13.49 21.38 3.35
N GLY A 62 13.48 20.09 3.70
CA GLY A 62 14.48 19.45 4.56
C GLY A 62 14.36 19.72 6.06
N ASN A 63 13.55 20.70 6.49
CA ASN A 63 13.34 20.99 7.91
C ASN A 63 12.33 20.03 8.51
N ASN A 64 12.59 19.52 9.71
CA ASN A 64 11.64 18.71 10.45
C ASN A 64 10.43 19.56 10.86
N VAL A 65 9.23 19.13 10.47
CA VAL A 65 7.95 19.77 10.84
C VAL A 65 6.97 18.77 11.43
N THR A 66 7.46 17.62 11.90
CA THR A 66 6.66 16.50 12.41
C THR A 66 5.70 16.91 13.52
N ASP A 67 6.07 17.87 14.37
CA ASP A 67 5.22 18.36 15.46
C ASP A 67 3.87 18.91 14.96
N LEU A 68 3.85 19.50 13.75
CA LEU A 68 2.64 20.02 13.11
C LEU A 68 1.69 18.91 12.61
N TYR A 69 2.19 17.67 12.52
CA TYR A 69 1.52 16.51 11.94
C TYR A 69 1.61 15.29 12.85
N SER A 70 1.88 15.48 14.15
CA SER A 70 2.22 14.40 15.09
C SER A 70 1.17 13.27 15.17
N THR A 71 -0.08 13.59 14.89
CA THR A 71 -1.23 12.66 14.86
C THR A 71 -1.83 12.50 13.46
N PHE A 72 -1.09 12.86 12.41
CA PHE A 72 -1.54 12.74 11.03
C PHE A 72 -1.83 11.28 10.66
N GLU A 73 -2.95 11.08 9.97
CA GLU A 73 -3.34 9.81 9.37
C GLU A 73 -3.80 10.04 7.93
N LEU A 74 -3.40 9.14 7.03
CA LEU A 74 -3.90 8.97 5.68
C LEU A 74 -4.45 7.55 5.55
N ILE A 75 -5.74 7.44 5.23
CA ILE A 75 -6.39 6.17 4.96
C ILE A 75 -6.64 6.10 3.46
N LEU A 76 -6.13 5.07 2.80
CA LEU A 76 -6.36 4.81 1.37
C LEU A 76 -7.18 3.55 1.20
N ASN A 77 -8.23 3.61 0.38
CA ASN A 77 -9.13 2.51 0.08
C ASN A 77 -9.12 2.23 -1.43
N SER A 78 -8.98 0.96 -1.84
CA SER A 78 -8.92 0.51 -3.23
C SER A 78 -10.24 -0.05 -3.77
N GLY A 79 -11.37 0.26 -3.13
CA GLY A 79 -12.70 -0.01 -3.67
C GLY A 79 -12.93 0.67 -5.02
N SER A 80 -14.09 0.44 -5.63
CA SER A 80 -14.41 0.94 -6.99
C SER A 80 -14.16 2.43 -7.18
N SER A 81 -14.40 3.24 -6.14
CA SER A 81 -14.20 4.69 -6.17
C SER A 81 -12.80 5.15 -5.75
N LYS A 82 -11.91 4.26 -5.31
CA LYS A 82 -10.57 4.57 -4.78
C LYS A 82 -10.56 5.81 -3.85
N THR A 83 -11.10 5.69 -2.64
CA THR A 83 -11.27 6.83 -1.72
C THR A 83 -10.09 7.03 -0.79
N TYR A 84 -9.90 8.26 -0.32
CA TYR A 84 -8.97 8.58 0.76
C TYR A 84 -9.66 9.38 1.87
N THR A 85 -9.11 9.29 3.07
CA THR A 85 -9.47 10.12 4.24
C THR A 85 -8.19 10.60 4.90
N THR A 86 -8.14 11.86 5.34
CA THR A 86 -7.05 12.37 6.17
C THR A 86 -7.54 12.86 7.53
N ARG A 87 -6.65 12.83 8.51
CA ARG A 87 -6.86 13.41 9.84
C ARG A 87 -5.64 14.19 10.26
N ASN A 88 -5.85 15.26 11.04
CA ASN A 88 -4.77 16.10 11.58
C ASN A 88 -3.78 16.58 10.48
N SER A 89 -4.33 16.96 9.34
CA SER A 89 -3.57 17.37 8.15
C SER A 89 -3.09 18.81 8.18
N ASN A 90 -3.40 19.58 9.23
CA ASN A 90 -3.04 20.98 9.39
C ASN A 90 -3.29 21.82 8.11
N ASP A 91 -4.49 21.68 7.55
CA ASP A 91 -4.95 22.30 6.29
C ASP A 91 -4.16 21.94 5.02
N LEU A 92 -3.26 20.95 5.07
CA LEU A 92 -2.49 20.51 3.91
C LEU A 92 -3.32 19.65 2.95
N PHE A 93 -4.16 18.79 3.50
CA PHE A 93 -5.00 17.83 2.78
C PHE A 93 -6.47 18.04 3.10
N ASP A 94 -7.35 17.81 2.13
CA ASP A 94 -8.78 17.73 2.39
C ASP A 94 -9.08 16.51 3.29
N ALA A 95 -10.18 16.59 4.05
CA ALA A 95 -10.56 15.54 4.99
C ALA A 95 -10.86 14.21 4.29
N ASN A 96 -11.34 14.25 3.04
CA ASN A 96 -11.60 13.07 2.22
C ASN A 96 -11.68 13.42 0.73
N GLY A 97 -11.65 12.38 -0.11
CA GLY A 97 -11.87 12.47 -1.55
C GLY A 97 -11.54 11.15 -2.24
N ASN A 98 -11.12 11.24 -3.50
CA ASN A 98 -10.66 10.12 -4.31
C ASN A 98 -9.16 10.25 -4.58
N TRP A 99 -8.49 9.11 -4.74
CA TRP A 99 -7.11 9.04 -5.18
C TRP A 99 -7.03 8.27 -6.50
N ALA A 100 -6.06 8.63 -7.33
CA ALA A 100 -5.80 7.95 -8.59
C ALA A 100 -4.29 7.90 -8.86
N PHE A 101 -3.84 6.90 -9.61
CA PHE A 101 -2.47 6.89 -10.13
C PHE A 101 -2.27 8.05 -11.11
N ALA A 102 -1.12 8.70 -11.03
CA ALA A 102 -0.68 9.69 -11.99
C ALA A 102 0.34 9.06 -12.95
N GLY A 103 0.13 9.23 -14.24
CA GLY A 103 0.95 8.59 -15.27
C GLY A 103 0.71 7.08 -15.38
N THR A 104 1.61 6.39 -16.08
CA THR A 104 1.49 4.96 -16.43
C THR A 104 2.40 4.03 -15.64
N ASN A 105 3.31 4.59 -14.84
CA ASN A 105 4.29 3.81 -14.07
C ASN A 105 3.76 3.34 -12.72
N PHE A 106 2.58 3.82 -12.29
CA PHE A 106 1.96 3.52 -11.01
C PHE A 106 2.87 3.81 -9.80
N ASP A 107 3.76 4.79 -9.92
CA ASP A 107 4.71 5.25 -8.89
C ASP A 107 4.29 6.56 -8.22
N LYS A 108 3.20 7.16 -8.70
CA LYS A 108 2.64 8.41 -8.22
C LYS A 108 1.14 8.32 -8.06
N ILE A 109 0.61 9.05 -7.07
CA ILE A 109 -0.81 9.27 -6.91
C ILE A 109 -1.16 10.76 -6.91
N THR A 110 -2.41 11.05 -7.21
CA THR A 110 -3.04 12.37 -7.00
C THR A 110 -4.24 12.21 -6.09
N LEU A 111 -4.57 13.25 -5.34
CA LEU A 111 -5.77 13.33 -4.52
C LEU A 111 -6.70 14.41 -5.07
N THR A 112 -8.00 14.13 -5.14
CA THR A 112 -9.01 15.15 -5.40
C THR A 112 -9.17 16.05 -4.18
N GLY A 113 -9.53 17.32 -4.36
CA GLY A 113 -9.78 18.22 -3.26
C GLY A 113 -9.52 19.69 -3.61
N THR A 114 -9.47 20.53 -2.59
CA THR A 114 -9.28 21.99 -2.70
C THR A 114 -8.10 22.50 -1.87
N LYS A 115 -7.55 21.67 -0.97
CA LYS A 115 -6.39 22.01 -0.13
C LYS A 115 -5.09 21.93 -0.94
N PRO A 116 -3.98 22.49 -0.42
CA PRO A 116 -2.74 22.64 -1.19
C PRO A 116 -2.14 21.34 -1.75
N ALA A 117 -2.32 20.19 -1.09
CA ALA A 117 -1.84 18.90 -1.60
C ALA A 117 -2.76 18.28 -2.68
N ALA A 118 -3.96 18.82 -2.90
CA ALA A 118 -4.86 18.33 -3.92
C ALA A 118 -4.31 18.55 -5.34
N ALA A 119 -4.61 17.60 -6.22
CA ALA A 119 -4.13 17.51 -7.60
C ALA A 119 -2.60 17.60 -7.77
N ARG A 120 -1.83 17.45 -6.68
CA ARG A 120 -0.38 17.32 -6.75
C ARG A 120 -0.04 15.87 -7.04
N GLU A 121 0.91 15.67 -7.95
CA GLU A 121 1.53 14.36 -8.08
C GLU A 121 2.39 14.08 -6.84
N MET A 122 2.09 12.98 -6.16
CA MET A 122 2.84 12.50 -5.02
C MET A 122 3.47 11.17 -5.37
N SER A 123 4.80 11.16 -5.52
CA SER A 123 5.52 9.91 -5.65
C SER A 123 5.44 9.13 -4.34
N PHE A 124 5.35 7.81 -4.43
CA PHE A 124 5.30 6.96 -3.26
C PHE A 124 6.30 5.81 -3.35
N THR A 125 6.79 5.38 -2.20
CA THR A 125 7.61 4.17 -2.08
C THR A 125 7.23 3.45 -0.80
N GLN A 126 6.87 2.18 -0.93
CA GLN A 126 6.50 1.33 0.19
C GLN A 126 7.65 0.37 0.48
N THR A 127 8.03 0.23 1.75
CA THR A 127 9.03 -0.75 2.18
C THR A 127 8.64 -1.31 3.54
N GLY A 128 8.16 -2.56 3.56
CA GLY A 128 7.79 -3.28 4.79
C GLY A 128 6.57 -2.67 5.46
N THR A 129 6.76 -1.87 6.51
CA THR A 129 5.70 -1.11 7.20
C THR A 129 5.82 0.40 6.99
N ASN A 130 6.71 0.85 6.11
CA ASN A 130 6.91 2.27 5.82
C ASN A 130 6.29 2.64 4.48
N LEU A 131 5.66 3.80 4.42
CA LEU A 131 5.24 4.46 3.19
C LEU A 131 5.85 5.85 3.15
N LYS A 132 6.69 6.11 2.16
CA LYS A 132 7.23 7.43 1.88
C LYS A 132 6.41 8.11 0.81
N LEU A 133 5.91 9.32 1.07
CA LEU A 133 5.27 10.20 0.08
C LEU A 133 6.15 11.42 -0.16
N VAL A 134 6.41 11.76 -1.42
CA VAL A 134 7.19 12.95 -1.80
C VAL A 134 6.45 13.76 -2.84
N PHE A 135 6.26 15.05 -2.56
CA PHE A 135 5.53 15.98 -3.42
C PHE A 135 5.93 17.43 -3.16
N SER A 136 5.54 18.33 -4.06
CA SER A 136 5.83 19.76 -3.95
C SER A 136 4.55 20.60 -4.02
N ILE A 137 4.49 21.62 -3.18
CA ILE A 137 3.46 22.66 -3.23
C ILE A 137 4.12 23.95 -3.73
N PRO A 138 3.72 24.46 -4.91
CA PRO A 138 4.31 25.66 -5.46
C PRO A 138 4.00 26.87 -4.56
N ALA A 139 4.94 27.82 -4.51
CA ALA A 139 4.68 29.10 -3.88
C ALA A 139 3.62 29.88 -4.69
N PRO A 140 2.65 30.54 -4.03
CA PRO A 140 1.69 31.37 -4.75
C PRO A 140 2.41 32.55 -5.42
N GLY A 141 1.96 32.93 -6.63
CA GLY A 141 2.56 34.02 -7.41
C GLY A 141 2.41 35.41 -6.78
N ALA A 142 1.47 35.57 -5.85
CA ALA A 142 1.32 36.76 -5.00
C ALA A 142 1.46 36.37 -3.52
N ARG A 143 2.03 37.26 -2.70
CA ARG A 143 2.05 37.13 -1.23
C ARG A 143 0.65 37.20 -0.67
N ILE A 144 -0.02 36.06 -0.66
CA ILE A 144 -1.28 35.85 0.06
C ILE A 144 -0.92 35.40 1.47
N ASN A 145 -1.44 36.13 2.48
CA ASN A 145 -1.17 35.92 3.90
C ASN A 145 -1.21 34.42 4.28
N GLY A 146 -0.07 33.88 4.75
CA GLY A 146 0.03 32.51 5.27
C GLY A 146 0.26 31.39 4.24
N GLN A 147 -0.07 31.55 2.95
CA GLN A 147 0.12 30.47 1.95
C GLN A 147 1.59 30.17 1.62
N PHE A 148 2.48 31.16 1.72
CA PHE A 148 3.93 30.91 1.61
C PHE A 148 4.46 29.96 2.69
N ALA A 149 3.82 29.93 3.86
CA ALA A 149 4.22 29.06 4.95
C ALA A 149 3.96 27.58 4.63
N ILE A 150 3.01 27.27 3.75
CA ILE A 150 2.65 25.89 3.36
C ILE A 150 3.36 25.46 2.07
N ALA A 151 3.76 26.39 1.20
CA ALA A 151 4.54 26.04 0.02
C ALA A 151 5.85 25.31 0.39
N GLY A 152 6.36 24.48 -0.52
CA GLY A 152 7.64 23.76 -0.39
C GLY A 152 7.55 22.29 -0.76
N ASP A 153 8.71 21.65 -0.74
CA ASP A 153 8.84 20.21 -0.98
C ASP A 153 8.62 19.45 0.33
N TYR A 154 7.70 18.49 0.29
CA TYR A 154 7.30 17.67 1.41
C TYR A 154 7.80 16.25 1.26
N VAL A 155 8.22 15.68 2.39
CA VAL A 155 8.44 14.25 2.55
C VAL A 155 7.66 13.80 3.78
N PHE A 156 6.73 12.89 3.59
CA PHE A 156 6.03 12.18 4.67
C PHE A 156 6.56 10.74 4.70
N ASP A 157 7.32 10.41 5.72
CA ASP A 157 7.68 9.04 6.07
C ASP A 157 6.62 8.52 7.05
N LEU A 158 5.70 7.71 6.57
CA LEU A 158 4.54 7.22 7.30
C LEU A 158 4.71 5.75 7.71
N ILE A 159 4.09 5.39 8.82
CA ILE A 159 4.09 4.03 9.37
C ILE A 159 2.72 3.40 9.16
N LYS A 160 2.74 2.12 8.77
CA LYS A 160 1.56 1.26 8.68
C LYS A 160 0.94 1.10 10.07
N LYS A 161 -0.35 1.40 10.18
CA LYS A 161 -1.15 1.17 11.40
C LYS A 161 -1.98 -0.10 11.30
#